data_AF-A0A9K3CYS8-F1
#
_entry.id   AF-A0A9K3CYS8-F1
#
_cell.length_a   1.000
_cell.length_b   1.000
_cell.length_c   1.000
_cell.angle_alpha   90.00
_cell.angle_beta   90.00
_cell.angle_gamma   90.00
#
_symmetry.space_group_name_H-M   'P 1'
#
loop_
_entity.id
_entity.type
_entity.pdbx_description
1 polymer ?
#
loop_
_entity_poly.entity_id
_entity_poly.type
_entity_poly.pdbx_seq_one_letter_code
_entity_poly.pdbx_strand_id
1 'polypeptide(L)'
;RVWRDTATVNAIAKAVFHKDSRMSEGALHFLLDADATAPDTSDEEGGRDMKEIQAAVIADRQKRGGDETKRKKRVERNLAQLRRKQAEKESGHNIASYAPVLLEIHDAQQYAERLFQLIRRRSTKFQTKALAIEVLGNLLGVRELLVPEFHSYLCRYVKRKQDGVSRILNAGVAATHSEIPPDVLYPFIRCIADEFVTDAATDNGITVGLAAIGEISNRAPYVLAEHVDLLQDLISYKDARKSKGVVSAARRLMQVYRQLDPNLLKSRDRGRETNMRMKTMTEEERAKAKAMTTFGAAKTAGAEIPGINLVDDEDSVDLDEEDSSSEDDDNVEFVVDGHERVPKHLLKV
;
A
#
# COMPACT_ATOMS: atom_id res chain seq x y z
N ARG A 1 13.77 16.82 -18.98
CA ARG A 1 14.28 16.45 -17.63
C ARG A 1 15.39 17.44 -17.21
N VAL A 2 15.08 18.72 -17.01
CA VAL A 2 16.09 19.80 -16.95
C VAL A 2 16.36 20.32 -15.52
N TRP A 3 15.51 20.03 -14.53
CA TRP A 3 15.60 20.61 -13.17
C TRP A 3 15.87 19.53 -12.09
N ARG A 4 16.95 18.76 -12.26
CA ARG A 4 17.41 17.76 -11.26
C ARG A 4 18.84 18.00 -10.82
N ASP A 5 19.38 19.19 -11.10
CA ASP A 5 20.69 19.58 -10.63
C ASP A 5 20.63 19.95 -9.13
N THR A 6 21.71 19.64 -8.42
CA THR A 6 21.84 19.87 -6.99
C THR A 6 21.56 21.35 -6.63
N ALA A 7 21.96 22.29 -7.47
CA ALA A 7 21.77 23.72 -7.21
C ALA A 7 20.29 24.14 -7.27
N THR A 8 19.54 23.73 -8.31
CA THR A 8 18.10 24.04 -8.41
C THR A 8 17.30 23.37 -7.32
N VAL A 9 17.55 22.09 -7.02
CA VAL A 9 16.85 21.36 -5.97
C VAL A 9 17.02 22.06 -4.63
N ASN A 10 18.24 22.48 -4.28
CA ASN A 10 18.50 23.17 -3.02
C ASN A 10 17.92 24.60 -3.00
N ALA A 11 17.84 25.28 -4.14
CA ALA A 11 17.14 26.56 -4.23
C ALA A 11 15.64 26.41 -3.97
N ILE A 12 15.01 25.37 -4.54
CA ILE A 12 13.59 25.07 -4.35
C ILE A 12 13.32 24.57 -2.92
N ALA A 13 14.21 23.74 -2.36
CA ALA A 13 14.11 23.28 -0.98
C ALA A 13 14.10 24.45 0.01
N LYS A 14 14.88 25.53 -0.24
CA LYS A 14 14.84 26.77 0.55
C LYS A 14 13.50 27.51 0.43
N ALA A 15 12.86 27.45 -0.73
CA ALA A 15 11.56 28.10 -0.97
C ALA A 15 10.41 27.50 -0.13
N VAL A 16 10.53 26.25 0.32
CA VAL A 16 9.57 25.62 1.25
C VAL A 16 9.41 26.43 2.54
N PHE A 17 10.48 27.08 3.01
CA PHE A 17 10.47 27.89 4.24
C PHE A 17 10.03 29.34 4.04
N HIS A 18 9.70 29.75 2.80
CA HIS A 18 9.29 31.11 2.48
C HIS A 18 7.99 31.51 3.21
N LYS A 19 7.83 32.81 3.49
CA LYS A 19 6.67 33.34 4.23
C LYS A 19 5.36 33.21 3.43
N ASP A 20 5.44 33.31 2.11
CA ASP A 20 4.29 33.14 1.22
C ASP A 20 3.90 31.66 1.09
N SER A 21 2.62 31.37 1.35
CA SER A 21 2.04 30.02 1.25
C SER A 21 2.12 29.48 -0.17
N ARG A 22 1.94 30.31 -1.19
CA ARG A 22 1.93 29.85 -2.60
C ARG A 22 3.31 29.37 -3.04
N MET A 23 4.36 30.10 -2.66
CA MET A 23 5.74 29.68 -2.95
C MET A 23 6.11 28.40 -2.18
N SER A 24 5.69 28.31 -0.92
CA SER A 24 5.90 27.12 -0.09
C SER A 24 5.19 25.89 -0.67
N GLU A 25 3.92 26.03 -1.07
CA GLU A 25 3.12 24.97 -1.69
C GLU A 25 3.70 24.54 -3.04
N GLY A 26 4.08 25.48 -3.91
CA GLY A 26 4.70 25.16 -5.19
C GLY A 26 6.02 24.39 -5.03
N ALA A 27 6.84 24.78 -4.04
CA ALA A 27 8.06 24.06 -3.72
C ALA A 27 7.80 22.64 -3.18
N LEU A 28 6.79 22.47 -2.30
CA LEU A 28 6.39 21.15 -1.79
C LEU A 28 5.89 20.24 -2.92
N HIS A 29 5.08 20.76 -3.83
CA HIS A 29 4.61 20.01 -5.00
C HIS A 29 5.76 19.58 -5.91
N PHE A 30 6.73 20.47 -6.15
CA PHE A 30 7.92 20.11 -6.94
C PHE A 30 8.72 18.96 -6.30
N LEU A 31 8.84 18.94 -4.96
CA LEU A 31 9.56 17.88 -4.25
C LEU A 31 8.82 16.53 -4.26
N LEU A 32 7.49 16.52 -4.37
CA LEU A 32 6.68 15.29 -4.46
C LEU A 32 6.54 14.78 -5.89
N ASP A 33 6.39 15.70 -6.84
CA ASP A 33 6.19 15.42 -8.26
C ASP A 33 7.30 16.08 -9.10
N ALA A 34 8.53 15.60 -8.93
CA ALA A 34 9.66 16.03 -9.76
C ALA A 34 9.41 15.80 -11.27
N ASP A 35 8.47 14.91 -11.63
CA ASP A 35 8.05 14.62 -13.00
C ASP A 35 6.82 15.42 -13.47
N ALA A 36 6.03 16.09 -12.61
CA ALA A 36 4.86 16.88 -13.04
C ALA A 36 5.20 18.25 -13.68
N THR A 37 6.46 18.69 -13.60
CA THR A 37 6.91 19.92 -14.28
C THR A 37 7.42 19.69 -15.71
N ALA A 38 7.42 18.45 -16.21
CA ALA A 38 7.56 18.21 -17.64
C ALA A 38 6.20 18.49 -18.32
N PRO A 39 6.13 19.32 -19.37
CA PRO A 39 4.91 19.38 -20.17
C PRO A 39 4.54 17.97 -20.63
N ASP A 40 3.26 17.62 -20.42
CA ASP A 40 2.60 16.35 -20.75
C ASP A 40 3.15 15.68 -22.01
N THR A 41 4.14 14.81 -21.82
CA THR A 41 4.58 13.87 -22.87
C THR A 41 4.49 12.43 -22.38
N SER A 42 4.37 12.20 -21.07
CA SER A 42 4.12 10.87 -20.50
C SER A 42 2.62 10.53 -20.37
N ASP A 43 1.75 11.52 -20.46
CA ASP A 43 0.29 11.33 -20.51
C ASP A 43 -0.18 10.82 -21.89
N GLU A 44 0.71 10.87 -22.88
CA GLU A 44 0.44 10.31 -24.19
C GLU A 44 0.58 8.78 -24.24
N GLU A 45 1.47 8.12 -23.49
CA GLU A 45 1.59 6.65 -23.56
C GLU A 45 0.63 5.94 -22.60
N GLY A 46 0.62 6.31 -21.31
CA GLY A 46 -0.29 5.71 -20.34
C GLY A 46 -1.76 6.12 -20.53
N GLY A 47 -1.99 7.33 -21.05
CA GLY A 47 -3.31 7.83 -21.43
C GLY A 47 -3.83 7.22 -22.74
N ARG A 48 -2.95 6.96 -23.73
CA ARG A 48 -3.31 6.18 -24.93
C ARG A 48 -3.70 4.76 -24.56
N ASP A 49 -2.89 4.07 -23.77
CA ASP A 49 -3.20 2.71 -23.29
C ASP A 49 -4.55 2.64 -22.56
N MET A 50 -4.81 3.59 -21.65
CA MET A 50 -6.06 3.60 -20.88
C MET A 50 -7.27 3.93 -21.77
N LYS A 51 -7.12 4.89 -22.70
CA LYS A 51 -8.16 5.26 -23.67
C LYS A 51 -8.40 4.15 -24.69
N GLU A 52 -7.36 3.41 -25.10
CA GLU A 52 -7.45 2.26 -25.99
C GLU A 52 -8.16 1.08 -25.33
N ILE A 53 -7.84 0.77 -24.07
CA ILE A 53 -8.55 -0.29 -23.34
C ILE A 53 -10.01 0.14 -23.07
N GLN A 54 -10.28 1.41 -22.76
CA GLN A 54 -11.65 1.94 -22.65
C GLN A 54 -12.40 1.86 -23.99
N ALA A 55 -11.77 2.24 -25.09
CA ALA A 55 -12.34 2.14 -26.43
C ALA A 55 -12.61 0.67 -26.81
N ALA A 56 -11.72 -0.25 -26.46
CA ALA A 56 -11.91 -1.69 -26.67
C ALA A 56 -13.09 -2.25 -25.86
N VAL A 57 -13.28 -1.80 -24.61
CA VAL A 57 -14.45 -2.15 -23.78
C VAL A 57 -15.75 -1.62 -24.39
N ILE A 58 -15.76 -0.39 -24.91
CA ILE A 58 -16.93 0.21 -25.57
C ILE A 58 -17.24 -0.52 -26.88
N ALA A 59 -16.23 -0.82 -27.69
CA ALA A 59 -16.37 -1.54 -28.95
C ALA A 59 -16.90 -2.97 -28.74
N ASP A 60 -16.35 -3.71 -27.76
CA ASP A 60 -16.84 -5.05 -27.43
C ASP A 60 -18.23 -5.02 -26.77
N ARG A 61 -18.65 -3.91 -26.13
CA ARG A 61 -20.04 -3.72 -25.67
C ARG A 61 -21.03 -3.48 -26.79
N GLN A 62 -20.63 -2.74 -27.84
CA GLN A 62 -21.49 -2.34 -28.96
C GLN A 62 -21.62 -3.39 -30.08
N LYS A 63 -20.69 -4.35 -30.18
CA LYS A 63 -20.82 -5.47 -31.13
C LYS A 63 -22.08 -6.29 -30.87
N ARG A 64 -22.97 -6.38 -31.87
CA ARG A 64 -24.15 -7.24 -31.90
C ARG A 64 -23.84 -8.44 -32.82
N GLY A 65 -23.54 -9.59 -32.22
CA GLY A 65 -23.22 -10.84 -32.91
C GLY A 65 -21.94 -11.52 -32.40
N GLY A 66 -22.00 -12.82 -32.12
CA GLY A 66 -20.92 -13.64 -31.58
C GLY A 66 -21.27 -14.31 -30.25
N ASP A 67 -20.47 -15.30 -29.84
CA ASP A 67 -20.62 -16.08 -28.61
C ASP A 67 -20.56 -15.16 -27.37
N GLU A 68 -21.72 -14.92 -26.76
CA GLU A 68 -21.93 -13.92 -25.70
C GLU A 68 -21.04 -14.17 -24.47
N THR A 69 -20.72 -15.44 -24.22
CA THR A 69 -19.89 -15.91 -23.11
C THR A 69 -18.43 -15.46 -23.23
N LYS A 70 -17.86 -15.55 -24.44
CA LYS A 70 -16.47 -15.13 -24.70
C LYS A 70 -16.31 -13.61 -24.65
N ARG A 71 -17.36 -12.88 -25.07
CA ARG A 71 -17.41 -11.42 -25.04
C ARG A 71 -17.48 -10.88 -23.60
N LYS A 72 -18.32 -11.47 -22.75
CA LYS A 72 -18.39 -11.12 -21.32
C LYS A 72 -17.03 -11.29 -20.64
N LYS A 73 -16.35 -12.43 -20.87
CA LYS A 73 -15.00 -12.68 -20.33
C LYS A 73 -13.95 -11.67 -20.80
N ARG A 74 -13.98 -11.24 -22.08
CA ARG A 74 -13.06 -10.22 -22.61
C ARG A 74 -13.28 -8.84 -21.99
N VAL A 75 -14.54 -8.41 -21.90
CA VAL A 75 -14.90 -7.12 -21.29
C VAL A 75 -14.49 -7.10 -19.81
N GLU A 76 -14.71 -8.20 -19.09
CA GLU A 76 -14.33 -8.34 -17.68
C GLU A 76 -12.81 -8.28 -17.49
N ARG A 77 -12.03 -8.98 -18.33
CA ARG A 77 -10.56 -8.93 -18.32
C ARG A 77 -10.03 -7.52 -18.59
N ASN A 78 -10.58 -6.82 -19.58
CA ASN A 78 -10.16 -5.46 -19.92
C ASN A 78 -10.55 -4.47 -18.81
N LEU A 79 -11.71 -4.65 -18.18
CA LEU A 79 -12.13 -3.83 -17.03
C LEU A 79 -11.24 -4.08 -15.80
N ALA A 80 -10.85 -5.33 -15.57
CA ALA A 80 -9.90 -5.69 -14.52
C ALA A 80 -8.51 -5.07 -14.77
N GLN A 81 -8.03 -5.07 -16.02
CA GLN A 81 -6.78 -4.40 -16.41
C GLN A 81 -6.85 -2.87 -16.22
N LEU A 82 -7.98 -2.23 -16.56
CA LEU A 82 -8.20 -0.82 -16.28
C LEU A 82 -8.12 -0.52 -14.79
N ARG A 83 -8.82 -1.33 -13.97
CA ARG A 83 -8.80 -1.20 -12.51
C ARG A 83 -7.40 -1.43 -11.93
N ARG A 84 -6.63 -2.39 -12.47
CA ARG A 84 -5.25 -2.64 -12.05
C ARG A 84 -4.34 -1.46 -12.38
N LYS A 85 -4.37 -0.96 -13.63
CA LYS A 85 -3.57 0.21 -14.03
C LYS A 85 -3.98 1.50 -13.28
N GLN A 86 -5.27 1.64 -12.95
CA GLN A 86 -5.76 2.73 -12.09
C GLN A 86 -5.26 2.57 -10.65
N ALA A 87 -5.37 1.37 -10.07
CA ALA A 87 -4.85 1.07 -8.74
C ALA A 87 -3.33 1.22 -8.66
N GLU A 88 -2.60 0.91 -9.73
CA GLU A 88 -1.15 1.10 -9.83
C GLU A 88 -0.78 2.60 -9.85
N LYS A 89 -1.53 3.42 -10.60
CA LYS A 89 -1.40 4.88 -10.54
C LYS A 89 -1.80 5.46 -9.18
N GLU A 90 -2.89 4.97 -8.58
CA GLU A 90 -3.38 5.40 -7.26
C GLU A 90 -2.50 4.91 -6.11
N SER A 91 -1.80 3.79 -6.30
CA SER A 91 -0.75 3.29 -5.39
C SER A 91 0.50 4.15 -5.43
N GLY A 92 0.49 5.25 -6.19
CA GLY A 92 1.50 6.28 -6.43
C GLY A 92 2.46 6.55 -5.27
N HIS A 93 3.35 5.61 -5.04
CA HIS A 93 4.63 5.73 -4.38
C HIS A 93 5.66 5.25 -5.39
N ASN A 94 5.69 5.90 -6.55
CA ASN A 94 6.84 5.81 -7.44
C ASN A 94 7.98 6.54 -6.73
N ILE A 95 8.63 5.86 -5.78
CA ILE A 95 9.85 6.31 -5.11
C ILE A 95 10.85 6.79 -6.18
N ALA A 96 10.88 6.12 -7.34
CA ALA A 96 11.68 6.50 -8.50
C ALA A 96 11.43 7.91 -9.07
N SER A 97 10.24 8.50 -8.86
CA SER A 97 9.91 9.86 -9.34
C SER A 97 10.58 10.93 -8.47
N TYR A 98 10.39 10.88 -7.15
CA TYR A 98 10.85 11.92 -6.22
C TYR A 98 12.21 11.63 -5.58
N ALA A 99 12.63 10.36 -5.44
CA ALA A 99 13.86 10.01 -4.74
C ALA A 99 15.11 10.71 -5.31
N PRO A 100 15.29 10.83 -6.65
CA PRO A 100 16.44 11.55 -7.19
C PRO A 100 16.52 13.00 -6.71
N VAL A 101 15.38 13.68 -6.54
CA VAL A 101 15.35 15.07 -6.05
C VAL A 101 15.62 15.13 -4.55
N LEU A 102 15.04 14.23 -3.76
CA LEU A 102 15.25 14.23 -2.30
C LEU A 102 16.68 13.87 -1.89
N LEU A 103 17.37 13.04 -2.68
CA LEU A 103 18.77 12.68 -2.45
C LEU A 103 19.73 13.88 -2.63
N GLU A 104 19.41 14.80 -3.52
CA GLU A 104 20.23 15.98 -3.83
C GLU A 104 20.14 17.11 -2.78
N ILE A 105 19.28 16.98 -1.77
CA ILE A 105 19.13 17.99 -0.72
C ILE A 105 20.39 18.03 0.17
N HIS A 106 20.97 19.21 0.36
CA HIS A 106 22.10 19.38 1.27
C HIS A 106 21.66 19.34 2.74
N ASP A 107 22.50 18.79 3.60
CA ASP A 107 22.26 18.71 5.05
C ASP A 107 20.85 18.17 5.41
N ALA A 108 20.45 17.05 4.81
CA ALA A 108 19.06 16.59 4.90
C ALA A 108 18.56 16.33 6.32
N GLN A 109 19.43 15.97 7.27
CA GLN A 109 19.04 15.87 8.68
C GLN A 109 18.54 17.21 9.22
N GLN A 110 19.32 18.29 9.02
CA GLN A 110 18.91 19.64 9.46
C GLN A 110 17.68 20.13 8.70
N TYR A 111 17.58 19.80 7.40
CA TYR A 111 16.41 20.12 6.60
C TYR A 111 15.15 19.44 7.15
N ALA A 112 15.22 18.14 7.45
CA ALA A 112 14.12 17.35 8.00
C ALA A 112 13.66 17.90 9.37
N GLU A 113 14.59 18.21 10.26
CA GLU A 113 14.27 18.80 11.57
C GLU A 113 13.62 20.19 11.44
N ARG A 114 14.14 21.05 10.55
CA ARG A 114 13.54 22.36 10.27
C ARG A 114 12.14 22.22 9.67
N LEU A 115 11.94 21.28 8.74
CA LEU A 115 10.65 21.01 8.13
C LEU A 115 9.65 20.50 9.18
N PHE A 116 10.08 19.61 10.08
CA PHE A 116 9.26 19.15 11.19
C PHE A 116 8.86 20.29 12.15
N GLN A 117 9.80 21.17 12.50
CA GLN A 117 9.50 22.36 13.30
C GLN A 117 8.51 23.29 12.59
N LEU A 118 8.61 23.44 11.27
CA LEU A 118 7.67 24.23 10.46
C LEU A 118 6.25 23.67 10.57
N ILE A 119 6.10 22.35 10.42
CA ILE A 119 4.82 21.64 10.50
C ILE A 119 4.18 21.81 11.89
N ARG A 120 4.98 21.77 12.96
CA ARG A 120 4.51 21.95 14.34
C ARG A 120 4.09 23.39 14.65
N ARG A 121 4.88 24.37 14.20
CA ARG A 121 4.71 25.79 14.57
C ARG A 121 3.69 26.52 13.71
N ARG A 122 3.60 26.21 12.40
CA ARG A 122 2.71 26.95 11.51
C ARG A 122 1.25 26.56 11.75
N SER A 123 0.39 27.57 11.89
CA SER A 123 -1.06 27.44 11.72
C SER A 123 -1.45 27.57 10.24
N THR A 124 -0.83 26.76 9.37
CA THR A 124 -1.21 26.69 7.95
C THR A 124 -2.44 25.82 7.74
N LYS A 125 -3.08 25.98 6.58
CA LYS A 125 -4.15 25.07 6.13
C LYS A 125 -3.66 23.63 6.19
N PHE A 126 -4.57 22.72 6.56
CA PHE A 126 -4.25 21.31 6.71
C PHE A 126 -3.69 20.70 5.41
N GLN A 127 -4.19 21.11 4.25
CA GLN A 127 -3.68 20.64 2.95
C GLN A 127 -2.18 20.90 2.77
N THR A 128 -1.70 22.12 3.07
CA THR A 128 -0.28 22.47 3.02
C THR A 128 0.53 21.66 4.04
N LYS A 129 -0.04 21.41 5.22
CA LYS A 129 0.60 20.54 6.24
C LYS A 129 0.71 19.10 5.78
N ALA A 130 -0.32 18.56 5.14
CA ALA A 130 -0.32 17.20 4.63
C ALA A 130 0.77 17.01 3.57
N LEU A 131 0.93 17.97 2.65
CA LEU A 131 2.03 17.97 1.66
C LEU A 131 3.42 18.01 2.33
N ALA A 132 3.59 18.86 3.34
CA ALA A 132 4.84 18.94 4.08
C ALA A 132 5.15 17.65 4.87
N ILE A 133 4.12 17.00 5.44
CA ILE A 133 4.25 15.70 6.10
C ILE A 133 4.66 14.62 5.10
N GLU A 134 4.07 14.62 3.90
CA GLU A 134 4.39 13.68 2.83
C GLU A 134 5.84 13.83 2.34
N VAL A 135 6.28 15.06 2.08
CA VAL A 135 7.69 15.35 1.72
C VAL A 135 8.63 14.90 2.83
N LEU A 136 8.31 15.21 4.08
CA LEU A 136 9.13 14.82 5.22
C LEU A 136 9.21 13.30 5.34
N GLY A 137 8.08 12.59 5.25
CA GLY A 137 8.06 11.13 5.36
C GLY A 137 8.90 10.45 4.27
N ASN A 138 8.75 10.91 3.02
CA ASN A 138 9.54 10.41 1.89
C ASN A 138 11.04 10.70 2.07
N LEU A 139 11.40 11.89 2.58
CA LEU A 139 12.80 12.25 2.84
C LEU A 139 13.42 11.37 3.95
N LEU A 140 12.68 11.13 5.03
CA LEU A 140 13.14 10.28 6.13
C LEU A 140 13.41 8.84 5.66
N GLY A 141 12.52 8.29 4.83
CA GLY A 141 12.68 6.96 4.26
C GLY A 141 13.86 6.85 3.28
N VAL A 142 13.92 7.74 2.29
CA VAL A 142 14.94 7.69 1.23
C VAL A 142 16.36 7.88 1.76
N ARG A 143 16.53 8.69 2.82
CA ARG A 143 17.83 8.99 3.41
C ARG A 143 18.10 8.33 4.75
N GLU A 144 17.22 7.41 5.16
CA GLU A 144 17.29 6.71 6.45
C GLU A 144 17.53 7.64 7.65
N LEU A 145 16.84 8.78 7.68
CA LEU A 145 17.03 9.83 8.70
C LEU A 145 16.16 9.56 9.92
N LEU A 146 16.63 9.96 11.11
CA LEU A 146 15.91 9.76 12.36
C LEU A 146 15.35 11.09 12.89
N VAL A 147 14.03 11.21 12.89
CA VAL A 147 13.27 12.26 13.60
C VAL A 147 12.29 11.58 14.54
N PRO A 148 12.66 11.30 15.81
CA PRO A 148 11.90 10.39 16.68
C PRO A 148 10.46 10.83 16.93
N GLU A 149 10.24 12.14 17.08
CA GLU A 149 8.90 12.68 17.37
C GLU A 149 7.93 12.60 16.18
N PHE A 150 8.42 12.33 14.96
CA PHE A 150 7.61 12.37 13.74
C PHE A 150 6.44 11.39 13.80
N HIS A 151 6.70 10.11 14.08
CA HIS A 151 5.67 9.07 14.14
C HIS A 151 4.61 9.36 15.22
N SER A 152 5.07 9.77 16.41
CA SER A 152 4.17 10.17 17.51
C SER A 152 3.30 11.39 17.16
N TYR A 153 3.82 12.30 16.34
CA TYR A 153 3.10 13.48 15.89
C TYR A 153 1.99 13.11 14.88
N LEU A 154 2.23 12.12 14.01
CA LEU A 154 1.25 11.66 13.03
C LEU A 154 0.00 11.07 13.70
N CYS A 155 0.14 10.40 14.85
CA CYS A 155 -0.99 9.84 15.63
C CYS A 155 -2.13 10.84 15.86
N ARG A 156 -1.85 12.14 15.92
CA ARG A 156 -2.87 13.20 16.11
C ARG A 156 -3.84 13.30 14.92
N TYR A 157 -3.38 12.90 13.73
CA TYR A 157 -4.09 13.00 12.46
C TYR A 157 -4.52 11.65 11.90
N VAL A 158 -4.01 10.55 12.45
CA VAL A 158 -4.46 9.18 12.16
C VAL A 158 -5.80 8.96 12.84
N LYS A 159 -6.88 9.46 12.21
CA LYS A 159 -8.28 9.30 12.65
C LYS A 159 -9.16 8.90 11.47
N ARG A 160 -10.13 7.99 11.67
CA ARG A 160 -11.02 7.50 10.60
C ARG A 160 -11.82 8.61 9.92
N LYS A 161 -12.17 9.66 10.67
CA LYS A 161 -12.94 10.81 10.19
C LYS A 161 -12.08 11.91 9.56
N GLN A 162 -10.76 11.80 9.61
CA GLN A 162 -9.87 12.83 9.11
C GLN A 162 -9.76 12.75 7.58
N ASP A 163 -10.06 13.84 6.89
CA ASP A 163 -9.86 13.92 5.44
C ASP A 163 -8.36 13.82 5.11
N GLY A 164 -8.03 13.06 4.05
CA GLY A 164 -6.66 12.86 3.61
C GLY A 164 -5.81 11.99 4.55
N VAL A 165 -6.42 11.23 5.46
CA VAL A 165 -5.70 10.33 6.39
C VAL A 165 -4.81 9.32 5.65
N SER A 166 -5.21 8.84 4.48
CA SER A 166 -4.40 7.91 3.68
C SER A 166 -3.04 8.50 3.30
N ARG A 167 -2.96 9.81 2.99
CA ARG A 167 -1.68 10.47 2.68
C ARG A 167 -0.77 10.52 3.91
N ILE A 168 -1.35 10.79 5.08
CA ILE A 168 -0.61 10.83 6.35
C ILE A 168 -0.09 9.44 6.71
N LEU A 169 -0.93 8.41 6.55
CA LEU A 169 -0.54 7.02 6.77
C LEU A 169 0.60 6.62 5.83
N ASN A 170 0.46 6.90 4.53
CA ASN A 170 1.51 6.62 3.55
C ASN A 170 2.82 7.35 3.88
N ALA A 171 2.75 8.62 4.31
CA ALA A 171 3.93 9.37 4.74
C ALA A 171 4.59 8.75 5.98
N GLY A 172 3.80 8.26 6.94
CA GLY A 172 4.30 7.55 8.10
C GLY A 172 4.96 6.23 7.72
N VAL A 173 4.34 5.46 6.83
CA VAL A 173 4.88 4.21 6.27
C VAL A 173 6.19 4.46 5.51
N ALA A 174 6.24 5.48 4.66
CA ALA A 174 7.42 5.86 3.90
C ALA A 174 8.58 6.29 4.81
N ALA A 175 8.29 6.93 5.94
CA ALA A 175 9.29 7.34 6.92
C ALA A 175 9.90 6.17 7.71
N THR A 176 9.33 4.96 7.62
CA THR A 176 9.85 3.80 8.36
C THR A 176 11.08 3.20 7.69
N HIS A 177 12.11 2.95 8.48
CA HIS A 177 13.33 2.25 8.08
C HIS A 177 13.86 1.43 9.26
N SER A 178 14.88 0.63 9.00
CA SER A 178 15.43 -0.34 9.97
C SER A 178 16.19 0.26 11.14
N GLU A 179 16.55 1.55 11.07
CA GLU A 179 17.35 2.22 12.12
C GLU A 179 16.44 2.87 13.18
N ILE A 180 15.11 2.80 13.02
CA ILE A 180 14.16 3.32 14.01
C ILE A 180 13.98 2.32 15.14
N PRO A 181 14.22 2.71 16.40
CA PRO A 181 13.97 1.84 17.55
C PRO A 181 12.50 1.40 17.66
N PRO A 182 12.23 0.15 18.11
CA PRO A 182 10.87 -0.35 18.28
C PRO A 182 10.03 0.50 19.23
N ASP A 183 10.62 1.02 20.31
CA ASP A 183 9.95 1.88 21.30
C ASP A 183 9.32 3.14 20.69
N VAL A 184 9.93 3.67 19.63
CA VAL A 184 9.46 4.88 18.94
C VAL A 184 8.36 4.55 17.94
N LEU A 185 8.46 3.40 17.28
CA LEU A 185 7.58 3.01 16.18
C LEU A 185 6.34 2.25 16.65
N TYR A 186 6.43 1.49 17.74
CA TYR A 186 5.32 0.72 18.29
C TYR A 186 4.10 1.57 18.66
N PRO A 187 4.23 2.74 19.32
CA PRO A 187 3.08 3.62 19.60
C PRO A 187 2.33 4.04 18.34
N PHE A 188 3.03 4.21 17.22
CA PHE A 188 2.42 4.55 15.94
C PHE A 188 1.65 3.37 15.35
N ILE A 189 2.22 2.16 15.36
CA ILE A 189 1.51 0.94 14.94
C ILE A 189 0.26 0.72 15.79
N ARG A 190 0.38 0.88 17.11
CA ARG A 190 -0.75 0.74 18.04
C ARG A 190 -1.85 1.76 17.74
N CYS A 191 -1.48 3.03 17.50
CA CYS A 191 -2.41 4.07 17.10
C CYS A 191 -3.16 3.72 15.79
N ILE A 192 -2.48 3.12 14.81
CA ILE A 192 -3.13 2.67 13.57
C ILE A 192 -4.10 1.52 13.86
N ALA A 193 -3.67 0.52 14.64
CA ALA A 193 -4.50 -0.63 14.98
C ALA A 193 -5.78 -0.22 15.74
N ASP A 194 -5.63 0.59 16.79
CA ASP A 194 -6.76 1.04 17.63
C ASP A 194 -7.78 1.89 16.86
N GLU A 195 -7.33 2.61 15.82
CA GLU A 195 -8.20 3.48 15.04
C GLU A 195 -8.75 2.80 13.77
N PHE A 196 -7.98 1.98 13.07
CA PHE A 196 -8.38 1.42 11.77
C PHE A 196 -8.77 -0.06 11.83
N VAL A 197 -8.21 -0.84 12.75
CA VAL A 197 -8.42 -2.29 12.85
C VAL A 197 -9.33 -2.57 14.04
N THR A 198 -10.61 -2.18 13.90
CA THR A 198 -11.64 -2.39 14.91
C THR A 198 -12.92 -2.90 14.26
N ASP A 199 -13.77 -3.58 15.03
CA ASP A 199 -15.07 -4.10 14.54
C ASP A 199 -16.02 -2.99 14.08
N ALA A 200 -15.80 -1.75 14.56
CA ALA A 200 -16.58 -0.58 14.17
C ALA A 200 -16.03 0.13 12.91
N ALA A 201 -14.86 -0.26 12.42
CA ALA A 201 -14.27 0.32 11.22
C ALA A 201 -14.92 -0.27 9.95
N THR A 202 -14.85 0.48 8.85
CA THR A 202 -15.30 -0.01 7.54
C THR A 202 -14.30 -1.02 6.98
N ASP A 203 -14.76 -1.95 6.14
CA ASP A 203 -13.88 -2.94 5.49
C ASP A 203 -12.70 -2.29 4.76
N ASN A 204 -12.92 -1.14 4.11
CA ASN A 204 -11.85 -0.36 3.47
C ASN A 204 -10.88 0.24 4.50
N GLY A 205 -11.39 0.77 5.62
CA GLY A 205 -10.56 1.31 6.70
C GLY A 205 -9.65 0.22 7.30
N ILE A 206 -10.21 -0.96 7.58
CA ILE A 206 -9.46 -2.11 8.09
C ILE A 206 -8.39 -2.54 7.08
N THR A 207 -8.75 -2.62 5.79
CA THR A 207 -7.81 -2.97 4.73
C THR A 207 -6.64 -1.99 4.67
N VAL A 208 -6.90 -0.68 4.72
CA VAL A 208 -5.87 0.36 4.72
C VAL A 208 -4.99 0.29 5.97
N GLY A 209 -5.58 0.08 7.15
CA GLY A 209 -4.83 -0.08 8.40
C GLY A 209 -3.91 -1.29 8.39
N LEU A 210 -4.43 -2.46 8.00
CA LEU A 210 -3.64 -3.69 7.88
C LEU A 210 -2.53 -3.57 6.83
N ALA A 211 -2.82 -2.96 5.68
CA ALA A 211 -1.82 -2.73 4.63
C ALA A 211 -0.69 -1.82 5.14
N ALA A 212 -1.03 -0.72 5.82
CA ALA A 212 -0.03 0.19 6.40
C ALA A 212 0.85 -0.53 7.43
N ILE A 213 0.27 -1.31 8.35
CA ILE A 213 1.04 -2.07 9.34
C ILE A 213 1.90 -3.15 8.68
N GLY A 214 1.39 -3.82 7.65
CA GLY A 214 2.15 -4.80 6.85
C GLY A 214 3.35 -4.18 6.14
N GLU A 215 3.18 -2.99 5.59
CA GLU A 215 4.28 -2.25 4.96
C GLU A 215 5.32 -1.74 5.95
N ILE A 216 4.89 -1.28 7.13
CA ILE A 216 5.80 -0.92 8.23
C ILE A 216 6.58 -2.16 8.67
N SER A 217 5.90 -3.29 8.86
CA SER A 217 6.53 -4.57 9.24
C SER A 217 7.53 -5.08 8.21
N ASN A 218 7.28 -4.82 6.92
CA ASN A 218 8.21 -5.20 5.87
C ASN A 218 9.51 -4.37 5.94
N ARG A 219 9.43 -3.08 6.31
CA ARG A 219 10.61 -2.20 6.44
C ARG A 219 11.31 -2.35 7.79
N ALA A 220 10.54 -2.59 8.85
CA ALA A 220 10.99 -2.71 10.24
C ALA A 220 10.37 -3.96 10.90
N PRO A 221 10.91 -5.16 10.63
CA PRO A 221 10.32 -6.44 11.04
C PRO A 221 10.37 -6.72 12.55
N TYR A 222 11.26 -6.05 13.26
CA TYR A 222 11.46 -6.21 14.70
C TYR A 222 10.31 -5.63 15.54
N VAL A 223 9.52 -4.69 15.02
CA VAL A 223 8.53 -3.95 15.83
C VAL A 223 7.38 -4.83 16.31
N LEU A 224 6.83 -5.73 15.47
CA LEU A 224 5.79 -6.67 15.93
C LEU A 224 6.37 -7.95 16.52
N ALA A 225 7.66 -8.24 16.31
CA ALA A 225 8.30 -9.43 16.89
C ALA A 225 8.28 -9.40 18.42
N GLU A 226 8.38 -8.21 19.01
CA GLU A 226 8.27 -7.98 20.46
C GLU A 226 6.80 -8.02 20.96
N HIS A 227 5.83 -7.89 20.06
CA HIS A 227 4.40 -7.80 20.36
C HIS A 227 3.58 -8.86 19.63
N VAL A 228 3.88 -10.12 19.95
CA VAL A 228 3.27 -11.31 19.32
C VAL A 228 1.74 -11.31 19.45
N ASP A 229 1.19 -10.84 20.56
CA ASP A 229 -0.27 -10.81 20.77
C ASP A 229 -0.96 -9.94 19.71
N LEU A 230 -0.45 -8.73 19.48
CA LEU A 230 -0.97 -7.83 18.45
C LEU A 230 -0.81 -8.43 17.05
N LEU A 231 0.35 -9.05 16.76
CA LEU A 231 0.57 -9.72 15.47
C LEU A 231 -0.47 -10.81 15.22
N GLN A 232 -0.76 -11.63 16.23
CA GLN A 232 -1.75 -12.71 16.13
C GLN A 232 -3.18 -12.17 15.94
N ASP A 233 -3.53 -11.08 16.63
CA ASP A 233 -4.82 -10.43 16.47
C ASP A 233 -4.99 -9.86 15.06
N LEU A 234 -3.97 -9.20 14.50
CA LEU A 234 -4.00 -8.67 13.13
C LEU A 234 -4.11 -9.79 12.08
N ILE A 235 -3.43 -10.92 12.30
CA ILE A 235 -3.48 -12.08 11.39
C ILE A 235 -4.84 -12.80 11.45
N SER A 236 -5.55 -12.72 12.58
CA SER A 236 -6.87 -13.37 12.73
C SER A 236 -7.91 -12.90 11.69
N TYR A 237 -7.75 -11.68 11.15
CA TYR A 237 -8.57 -11.12 10.09
C TYR A 237 -8.50 -11.87 8.75
N LYS A 238 -7.58 -12.82 8.59
CA LYS A 238 -7.51 -13.70 7.40
C LYS A 238 -8.72 -14.62 7.23
N ASP A 239 -9.45 -14.89 8.32
CA ASP A 239 -10.64 -15.75 8.33
C ASP A 239 -11.94 -14.93 8.15
N ALA A 240 -11.83 -13.60 7.96
CA ALA A 240 -12.95 -12.69 7.79
C ALA A 240 -13.69 -12.95 6.46
N ARG A 241 -14.83 -13.65 6.51
CA ARG A 241 -15.58 -14.05 5.30
C ARG A 241 -16.18 -12.90 4.49
N LYS A 242 -16.35 -11.72 5.08
CA LYS A 242 -17.12 -10.62 4.48
C LYS A 242 -16.31 -9.76 3.50
N SER A 243 -15.00 -9.59 3.74
CA SER A 243 -14.19 -8.66 2.96
C SER A 243 -12.92 -9.31 2.41
N LYS A 244 -12.86 -9.45 1.08
CA LYS A 244 -11.68 -9.97 0.38
C LYS A 244 -10.45 -9.09 0.59
N GLY A 245 -10.62 -7.76 0.66
CA GLY A 245 -9.52 -6.81 0.87
C GLY A 245 -8.85 -6.99 2.23
N VAL A 246 -9.66 -7.13 3.28
CA VAL A 246 -9.18 -7.38 4.64
C VAL A 246 -8.44 -8.72 4.72
N VAL A 247 -9.00 -9.78 4.13
CA VAL A 247 -8.38 -11.10 4.07
C VAL A 247 -7.04 -11.06 3.34
N SER A 248 -6.98 -10.39 2.18
CA SER A 248 -5.75 -10.25 1.39
C SER A 248 -4.67 -9.50 2.18
N ALA A 249 -5.02 -8.37 2.83
CA ALA A 249 -4.08 -7.60 3.64
C ALA A 249 -3.54 -8.41 4.84
N ALA A 250 -4.41 -9.11 5.57
CA ALA A 250 -4.01 -9.97 6.68
C ALA A 250 -3.10 -11.13 6.23
N ARG A 251 -3.41 -11.74 5.07
CA ARG A 251 -2.56 -12.79 4.47
C ARG A 251 -1.20 -12.25 4.04
N ARG A 252 -1.13 -11.04 3.49
CA ARG A 252 0.13 -10.37 3.14
C ARG A 252 1.01 -10.16 4.37
N LEU A 253 0.44 -9.66 5.47
CA LEU A 253 1.14 -9.54 6.76
C LEU A 253 1.64 -10.89 7.27
N MET A 254 0.79 -11.92 7.25
CA MET A 254 1.18 -13.29 7.62
C MET A 254 2.34 -13.81 6.77
N GLN A 255 2.33 -13.55 5.45
CA GLN A 255 3.37 -13.99 4.53
C GLN A 255 4.72 -13.32 4.81
N VAL A 256 4.73 -12.03 5.18
CA VAL A 256 5.95 -11.32 5.60
C VAL A 256 6.61 -12.05 6.78
N TYR A 257 5.86 -12.39 7.83
CA TYR A 257 6.42 -13.09 8.99
C TYR A 257 6.75 -14.58 8.73
N ARG A 258 6.13 -15.22 7.74
CA ARG A 258 6.57 -16.56 7.29
C ARG A 258 7.96 -16.55 6.66
N GLN A 259 8.36 -15.43 6.05
CA GLN A 259 9.68 -15.29 5.44
C GLN A 259 10.74 -14.84 6.45
N LEU A 260 10.36 -13.95 7.37
CA LEU A 260 11.27 -13.36 8.37
C LEU A 260 11.56 -14.31 9.53
N ASP A 261 10.52 -14.66 10.31
CA ASP A 261 10.62 -15.59 11.43
C ASP A 261 9.30 -16.36 11.63
N PRO A 262 9.21 -17.60 11.10
CA PRO A 262 8.03 -18.45 11.25
C PRO A 262 7.68 -18.80 12.70
N ASN A 263 8.60 -18.62 13.66
CA ASN A 263 8.33 -18.94 15.07
C ASN A 263 7.34 -17.99 15.72
N LEU A 264 7.26 -16.74 15.23
CA LEU A 264 6.30 -15.73 15.70
C LEU A 264 4.85 -16.08 15.30
N LEU A 265 4.67 -17.01 14.37
CA LEU A 265 3.38 -17.48 13.88
C LEU A 265 2.94 -18.78 14.57
N LYS A 266 1.63 -18.93 14.76
CA LYS A 266 1.00 -20.19 15.20
C LYS A 266 1.22 -21.29 14.16
N SER A 267 1.23 -22.55 14.60
CA SER A 267 1.50 -23.70 13.71
C SER A 267 0.55 -23.80 12.51
N ARG A 268 -0.72 -23.42 12.69
CA ARG A 268 -1.75 -23.37 11.63
C ARG A 268 -1.43 -22.32 10.56
N ASP A 269 -0.75 -21.25 10.95
CA ASP A 269 -0.59 -20.06 10.13
C ASP A 269 0.74 -20.07 9.38
N ARG A 270 1.66 -20.96 9.73
CA ARG A 270 2.94 -21.16 9.02
C ARG A 270 2.75 -21.70 7.61
N GLY A 271 1.73 -22.52 7.36
CA GLY A 271 1.56 -23.23 6.10
C GLY A 271 2.42 -24.50 5.99
N ARG A 272 2.11 -25.35 5.01
CA ARG A 272 2.71 -26.69 4.89
C ARG A 272 4.20 -26.62 4.56
N GLU A 273 4.56 -25.84 3.56
CA GLU A 273 5.95 -25.67 3.09
C GLU A 273 6.85 -25.08 4.17
N THR A 274 6.42 -23.99 4.82
CA THR A 274 7.19 -23.36 5.90
C THR A 274 7.33 -24.30 7.10
N ASN A 275 6.31 -25.10 7.43
CA ASN A 275 6.44 -26.13 8.47
C ASN A 275 7.43 -27.25 8.08
N MET A 276 7.50 -27.66 6.82
CA MET A 276 8.52 -28.60 6.36
C MET A 276 9.91 -27.98 6.43
N ARG A 277 10.06 -26.74 5.95
CA ARG A 277 11.32 -25.98 6.02
C ARG A 277 11.80 -25.84 7.46
N MET A 278 10.90 -25.54 8.40
CA MET A 278 11.23 -25.44 9.83
C MET A 278 11.67 -26.77 10.44
N LYS A 279 11.17 -27.91 9.96
CA LYS A 279 11.61 -29.24 10.42
C LYS A 279 13.02 -29.59 9.92
N THR A 280 13.38 -29.10 8.74
CA THR A 280 14.70 -29.31 8.13
C THR A 280 15.68 -28.19 8.48
N MET A 281 15.21 -27.07 9.04
CA MET A 281 16.04 -25.93 9.39
C MET A 281 17.01 -26.30 10.51
N THR A 282 18.26 -25.90 10.29
CA THR A 282 19.32 -26.02 11.30
C THR A 282 19.12 -24.99 12.42
N GLU A 283 19.70 -25.24 13.58
CA GLU A 283 19.65 -24.32 14.72
C GLU A 283 20.26 -22.94 14.37
N GLU A 284 21.26 -22.93 13.49
CA GLU A 284 21.90 -21.71 12.96
C GLU A 284 20.95 -20.87 12.09
N GLU A 285 20.17 -21.50 11.22
CA GLU A 285 19.18 -20.78 10.39
C GLU A 285 18.04 -20.21 11.25
N ARG A 286 17.68 -20.90 12.33
CA ARG A 286 16.68 -20.41 13.30
C ARG A 286 17.23 -19.23 14.09
N ALA A 287 18.49 -19.29 14.50
CA ALA A 287 19.18 -18.17 15.14
C ALA A 287 19.29 -16.96 14.20
N LYS A 288 19.54 -17.19 12.90
CA LYS A 288 19.57 -16.13 11.87
C LYS A 288 18.21 -15.49 11.66
N ALA A 289 17.14 -16.27 11.59
CA ALA A 289 15.76 -15.75 11.50
C ALA A 289 15.41 -14.88 12.71
N LYS A 290 15.74 -15.35 13.92
CA LYS A 290 15.55 -14.59 15.15
C LYS A 290 16.40 -13.32 15.19
N ALA A 291 17.64 -13.36 14.68
CA ALA A 291 18.48 -12.17 14.56
C ALA A 291 17.86 -11.15 13.61
N MET A 292 17.25 -11.59 12.50
CA MET A 292 16.62 -10.71 11.52
C MET A 292 15.37 -9.98 12.06
N THR A 293 14.73 -10.53 13.09
CA THR A 293 13.61 -9.92 13.81
C THR A 293 14.02 -9.25 15.13
N THR A 294 15.32 -9.19 15.44
CA THR A 294 15.84 -8.50 16.63
C THR A 294 16.44 -7.16 16.23
N PHE A 295 16.01 -6.08 16.88
CA PHE A 295 16.55 -4.75 16.62
C PHE A 295 18.05 -4.67 16.94
N GLY A 296 18.84 -4.03 16.08
CA GLY A 296 20.28 -3.82 16.28
C GLY A 296 21.18 -5.04 16.01
N ALA A 297 20.62 -6.20 15.63
CA ALA A 297 21.41 -7.29 15.08
C ALA A 297 21.94 -6.87 13.70
N ALA A 298 23.26 -6.98 13.48
CA ALA A 298 23.90 -6.52 12.26
C ALA A 298 23.17 -7.04 11.02
N LYS A 299 22.70 -6.14 10.16
CA LYS A 299 22.21 -6.46 8.81
C LYS A 299 23.30 -7.30 8.15
N THR A 300 23.06 -8.59 7.92
CA THR A 300 23.93 -9.34 7.02
C THR A 300 23.81 -8.68 5.65
N ALA A 301 24.85 -7.96 5.25
CA ALA A 301 24.97 -7.29 3.96
C ALA A 301 24.59 -8.29 2.86
N GLY A 302 23.47 -8.03 2.19
CA GLY A 302 22.85 -8.94 1.22
C GLY A 302 21.36 -9.23 1.45
N ALA A 303 20.78 -8.79 2.57
CA ALA A 303 19.32 -8.82 2.75
C ALA A 303 18.65 -7.61 2.07
N GLU A 304 18.79 -7.49 0.74
CA GLU A 304 17.61 -7.05 -0.01
C GLU A 304 16.53 -8.06 0.34
N ILE A 305 15.41 -7.63 0.91
CA ILE A 305 14.25 -8.49 1.10
C ILE A 305 13.88 -8.99 -0.30
N PRO A 306 14.18 -10.25 -0.68
CA PRO A 306 14.03 -10.65 -2.06
C PRO A 306 12.54 -10.66 -2.40
N GLY A 307 12.12 -9.76 -3.28
CA GLY A 307 10.93 -9.92 -4.11
C GLY A 307 9.58 -10.06 -3.40
N ILE A 308 9.08 -8.98 -2.80
CA ILE A 308 7.62 -8.72 -2.76
C ILE A 308 7.30 -7.58 -3.74
N ASN A 309 7.74 -7.76 -4.99
CA ASN A 309 6.99 -7.35 -6.16
C ASN A 309 6.27 -8.61 -6.70
N LEU A 310 5.48 -9.28 -5.86
CA LEU A 310 4.50 -10.28 -6.29
C LEU A 310 3.19 -9.53 -6.56
N VAL A 311 3.23 -8.69 -7.57
CA VAL A 311 2.08 -8.55 -8.45
C VAL A 311 2.32 -9.62 -9.51
N ASP A 312 1.39 -10.57 -9.66
CA ASP A 312 1.47 -11.75 -10.55
C ASP A 312 1.96 -13.04 -9.88
N ASP A 313 1.05 -13.73 -9.19
CA ASP A 313 0.84 -15.19 -9.26
C ASP A 313 -0.28 -15.59 -8.26
N GLU A 314 -1.52 -15.21 -8.55
CA GLU A 314 -2.70 -15.86 -7.99
C GLU A 314 -3.59 -16.31 -9.17
N ASP A 315 -3.39 -17.56 -9.61
CA ASP A 315 -4.40 -18.40 -10.28
C ASP A 315 -3.88 -19.85 -10.33
N SER A 316 -3.67 -20.45 -9.15
CA SER A 316 -3.78 -21.91 -8.99
C SER A 316 -4.83 -22.16 -7.92
N VAL A 317 -6.08 -22.06 -8.33
CA VAL A 317 -7.21 -22.64 -7.61
C VAL A 317 -7.03 -24.15 -7.62
N ASP A 318 -6.44 -24.70 -6.56
CA ASP A 318 -6.61 -26.11 -6.22
C ASP A 318 -8.10 -26.30 -5.91
N LEU A 319 -8.84 -26.69 -6.95
CA LEU A 319 -10.15 -27.28 -6.82
C LEU A 319 -9.92 -28.72 -6.34
N ASP A 320 -9.97 -28.92 -5.04
CA ASP A 320 -10.20 -30.25 -4.46
C ASP A 320 -11.58 -30.72 -4.96
N GLU A 321 -11.57 -31.53 -6.02
CA GLU A 321 -12.68 -32.37 -6.44
C GLU A 321 -12.88 -33.47 -5.39
N GLU A 322 -13.77 -33.22 -4.42
CA GLU A 322 -14.43 -34.33 -3.72
C GLU A 322 -15.62 -34.81 -4.57
N ASP A 323 -15.39 -35.98 -5.16
CA ASP A 323 -16.34 -36.86 -5.82
C ASP A 323 -17.49 -37.26 -4.86
N SER A 324 -18.73 -37.02 -5.28
CA SER A 324 -19.91 -37.72 -4.77
C SER A 324 -20.95 -37.79 -5.87
N SER A 325 -20.81 -38.81 -6.71
CA SER A 325 -21.86 -39.33 -7.57
C SER A 325 -23.14 -39.68 -6.79
N SER A 326 -24.26 -39.13 -7.23
CA SER A 326 -25.51 -39.89 -7.34
C SER A 326 -26.41 -39.22 -8.36
N GLU A 327 -26.57 -39.90 -9.48
CA GLU A 327 -27.63 -39.72 -10.47
C GLU A 327 -28.99 -39.79 -9.76
N ASP A 328 -29.90 -38.88 -10.10
CA ASP A 328 -31.28 -39.25 -10.42
C ASP A 328 -31.95 -38.13 -11.22
N ASP A 329 -32.52 -38.59 -12.33
CA ASP A 329 -33.29 -37.92 -13.36
C ASP A 329 -34.64 -37.46 -12.78
N ASP A 330 -35.07 -36.23 -13.05
CA ASP A 330 -36.50 -35.88 -13.07
C ASP A 330 -36.75 -34.56 -13.81
N ASN A 331 -37.08 -34.74 -15.08
CA ASN A 331 -37.92 -33.94 -15.95
C ASN A 331 -39.02 -33.11 -15.23
N VAL A 332 -39.01 -31.78 -15.37
CA VAL A 332 -40.25 -30.97 -15.29
C VAL A 332 -40.22 -29.78 -16.27
N GLU A 333 -41.26 -29.76 -17.10
CA GLU A 333 -41.63 -28.75 -18.10
C GLU A 333 -41.89 -27.32 -17.56
N PHE A 334 -41.53 -26.35 -18.41
CA PHE A 334 -42.23 -25.10 -18.76
C PHE A 334 -43.11 -24.38 -17.71
N VAL A 335 -42.79 -23.11 -17.41
CA VAL A 335 -43.72 -21.98 -17.59
C VAL A 335 -42.94 -20.71 -17.94
N VAL A 336 -43.26 -20.13 -19.10
CA VAL A 336 -42.92 -18.76 -19.49
C VAL A 336 -44.01 -17.85 -18.92
N ASP A 337 -43.64 -16.84 -18.14
CA ASP A 337 -44.54 -15.68 -17.97
C ASP A 337 -43.81 -14.35 -17.75
N GLY A 338 -44.27 -13.35 -18.50
CA GLY A 338 -44.67 -12.07 -17.93
C GLY A 338 -43.63 -11.06 -17.46
N HIS A 339 -43.12 -10.26 -18.40
CA HIS A 339 -43.18 -8.79 -18.35
C HIS A 339 -43.08 -8.07 -16.97
N GLU A 340 -41.94 -7.39 -16.70
CA GLU A 340 -42.01 -6.06 -16.08
C GLU A 340 -40.80 -5.17 -16.42
N ARG A 341 -41.10 -3.88 -16.52
CA ARG A 341 -40.42 -2.86 -17.34
C ARG A 341 -39.34 -2.12 -16.55
N VAL A 342 -38.21 -1.85 -17.21
CA VAL A 342 -37.14 -0.96 -16.72
C VAL A 342 -37.59 0.52 -16.83
N PRO A 343 -37.45 1.36 -15.78
CA PRO A 343 -37.92 2.76 -15.80
C PRO A 343 -37.06 3.71 -16.67
N LYS A 344 -37.73 4.34 -17.64
CA LYS A 344 -37.23 5.25 -18.70
C LYS A 344 -36.74 6.64 -18.23
N HIS A 345 -35.77 6.72 -17.33
CA HIS A 345 -35.21 8.03 -16.91
C HIS A 345 -33.71 8.21 -17.12
N LEU A 346 -33.05 7.30 -17.84
CA LEU A 346 -31.62 7.38 -18.17
C LEU A 346 -31.33 7.61 -19.66
N LEU A 347 -32.29 8.15 -20.41
CA LEU A 347 -32.13 8.54 -21.81
C LEU A 347 -32.48 10.01 -22.00
N LYS A 348 -31.55 10.90 -21.65
CA LYS A 348 -31.39 12.17 -22.36
C LYS A 348 -29.89 12.40 -22.58
N VAL A 349 -29.56 12.41 -23.87
CA VAL A 349 -28.29 12.77 -24.49
C VAL A 349 -28.03 14.26 -24.31
#